data_AF-A0A484ZFD8-F1
#
_entry.id   AF-A0A484ZFD8-F1
#
_cell.length_a   1.000
_cell.length_b   1.000
_cell.length_c   1.000
_cell.angle_alpha   90.00
_cell.angle_beta   90.00
_cell.angle_gamma   90.00
#
_symmetry.space_group_name_H-M   'P 1'
#
loop_
_entity.id
_entity.type
_entity.pdbx_description
1 polymer ?
#
loop_
_entity_poly.entity_id
_entity_poly.type
_entity_poly.pdbx_seq_one_letter_code
_entity_poly.pdbx_strand_id
1 'polypeptide(L)' 'MPVTLVLKFTHTEDGIDIESEINTKADYHCIHEMAHATATVEYSRRAAQEINELLNRRNTHWRH' A
#
# COMPACT_ATOMS: atom_id res chain seq x y z
N MET A 1 -20.57 -1.20 9.34
CA MET A 1 -19.89 -2.25 10.14
C MET A 1 -18.41 -2.11 9.89
N PRO A 2 -17.50 -2.44 10.84
CA PRO A 2 -16.08 -2.19 10.62
C PRO A 2 -15.58 -2.99 9.41
N VAL A 3 -14.96 -2.27 8.46
CA VAL A 3 -14.12 -2.84 7.42
C VAL A 3 -12.71 -2.90 7.97
N THR A 4 -12.09 -4.08 7.90
CA THR A 4 -10.71 -4.26 8.35
C THR A 4 -9.81 -4.29 7.13
N LEU A 5 -8.85 -3.37 7.08
CA LEU A 5 -7.80 -3.35 6.07
C LEU A 5 -6.51 -3.91 6.66
N VAL A 6 -5.92 -4.89 5.98
CA VAL A 6 -4.58 -5.40 6.29
C VAL A 6 -3.65 -4.94 5.18
N LEU A 7 -2.59 -4.21 5.55
CA LEU A 7 -1.52 -3.80 4.65
C LEU A 7 -0.23 -4.44 5.14
N LYS A 8 0.41 -5.22 4.28
CA LYS A 8 1.69 -5.86 4.55
C LYS A 8 2.74 -5.25 3.65
N PHE A 9 3.69 -4.57 4.27
CA PHE A 9 4.85 -3.97 3.62
C PHE A 9 6.01 -4.94 3.74
N THR A 10 6.60 -5.32 2.61
CA THR A 10 7.77 -6.20 2.57
C THR A 10 8.92 -5.44 1.95
N HIS A 11 10.03 -5.30 2.69
CA HIS A 11 11.27 -4.78 2.10
C HIS A 11 11.93 -5.87 1.27
N THR A 12 12.31 -5.53 0.04
CA THR A 12 13.00 -6.38 -0.92
C THR A 12 14.27 -5.68 -1.40
N GLU A 13 15.12 -6.39 -2.16
CA GLU A 13 16.32 -5.81 -2.76
C GLU A 13 15.99 -4.66 -3.74
N ASP A 14 14.80 -4.70 -4.36
CA ASP A 14 14.32 -3.73 -5.35
C ASP A 14 13.45 -2.61 -4.73
N GLY A 15 13.21 -2.64 -3.42
CA GLY A 15 12.47 -1.60 -2.70
C GLY A 15 11.50 -2.12 -1.65
N ILE A 16 10.26 -1.63 -1.70
CA ILE A 16 9.15 -1.98 -0.81
C ILE A 16 8.02 -2.51 -1.70
N ASP A 17 7.58 -3.73 -1.40
CA ASP A 17 6.38 -4.34 -1.96
C ASP A 17 5.21 -4.21 -0.96
N ILE A 18 3.99 -4.10 -1.50
CA ILE A 18 2.76 -3.96 -0.71
C ILE A 18 1.74 -5.00 -1.13
N GLU A 19 1.39 -5.86 -0.18
CA GLU A 19 0.22 -6.72 -0.24
C GLU A 19 -0.91 -6.07 0.58
N SER A 20 -2.13 -6.16 0.08
CA SER A 20 -3.29 -5.55 0.72
C SER A 20 -4.50 -6.47 0.68
N GLU A 21 -5.19 -6.60 1.80
CA GLU A 21 -6.43 -7.36 1.91
C GLU A 21 -7.49 -6.52 2.63
N ILE A 22 -8.67 -6.40 2.01
CA ILE A 22 -9.84 -5.77 2.63
C ILE A 22 -10.76 -6.87 3.12
N ASN A 23 -10.81 -7.04 4.43
CA ASN A 23 -11.65 -8.00 5.12
C ASN A 23 -12.98 -7.34 5.50
N THR A 24 -14.07 -7.85 4.93
CA THR A 24 -15.44 -7.41 5.24
C THR A 24 -16.26 -8.60 5.74
N LYS A 25 -17.18 -8.36 6.68
CA LYS A 25 -18.24 -9.33 6.95
C LYS A 25 -19.24 -9.27 5.79
N ALA A 26 -19.72 -10.44 5.36
CA ALA A 26 -20.45 -10.64 4.10
C ALA A 26 -21.61 -9.67 3.83
N ASP A 27 -22.27 -9.12 4.87
CA ASP A 27 -23.63 -8.59 4.66
C ASP A 27 -23.92 -7.13 5.06
N TYR A 28 -23.00 -6.34 5.65
CA TYR A 28 -23.37 -4.97 6.11
C TYR A 28 -22.25 -3.91 6.14
N HIS A 29 -21.42 -3.80 5.10
CA HIS A 29 -20.57 -2.61 4.93
C HIS A 29 -21.31 -1.53 4.12
N CYS A 30 -21.17 -0.27 4.52
CA CYS A 30 -21.66 0.84 3.70
C CYS A 30 -20.64 1.20 2.61
N ILE A 31 -21.12 1.83 1.53
CA ILE A 31 -20.27 2.24 0.41
C ILE A 31 -19.10 3.15 0.86
N HIS A 32 -19.30 3.96 1.89
CA HIS A 32 -18.27 4.85 2.43
C HIS A 32 -17.12 4.06 3.08
N GLU A 33 -17.42 3.01 3.85
CA GLU A 33 -16.41 2.19 4.52
C GLU A 33 -15.51 1.50 3.48
N MET A 34 -16.09 1.00 2.39
CA MET A 34 -15.32 0.44 1.27
C MET A 34 -14.54 1.51 0.51
N ALA A 35 -15.11 2.69 0.28
CA ALA A 35 -14.40 3.78 -0.38
C ALA A 35 -13.17 4.21 0.42
N HIS A 36 -13.29 4.33 1.75
CA HIS A 36 -12.16 4.65 2.62
C HIS A 36 -11.10 3.54 2.64
N ALA A 37 -11.50 2.27 2.71
CA ALA A 37 -10.56 1.15 2.67
C ALA A 37 -9.79 1.09 1.35
N THR A 38 -10.48 1.22 0.22
CA THR A 38 -9.87 1.24 -1.12
C THR A 38 -8.91 2.43 -1.28
N ALA A 39 -9.33 3.64 -0.89
CA ALA A 39 -8.46 4.81 -0.95
C ALA A 39 -7.19 4.64 -0.10
N THR A 40 -7.31 3.99 1.06
CA THR A 40 -6.15 3.72 1.93
C THR A 40 -5.16 2.75 1.27
N VAL A 41 -5.64 1.72 0.56
CA VAL A 41 -4.78 0.84 -0.25
C VAL A 41 -4.06 1.63 -1.34
N GLU A 42 -4.78 2.48 -2.08
CA GLU A 42 -4.21 3.28 -3.16
C GLU A 42 -3.12 4.23 -2.66
N TYR A 43 -3.40 4.97 -1.58
CA TYR A 43 -2.40 5.87 -1.00
C TYR A 43 -1.18 5.14 -0.46
N SER A 44 -1.36 3.95 0.12
CA SER A 44 -0.25 3.14 0.60
C SER A 44 0.65 2.67 -0.55
N ARG A 45 0.04 2.19 -1.65
CA ARG A 45 0.76 1.81 -2.89
C ARG A 45 1.54 2.98 -3.47
N ARG A 46 0.91 4.15 -3.56
CA ARG A 46 1.56 5.36 -4.05
C ARG A 46 2.76 5.74 -3.17
N ALA A 47 2.61 5.70 -1.85
CA ALA A 47 3.69 6.00 -0.92
C ALA A 47 4.89 5.03 -1.10
N ALA A 48 4.66 3.71 -1.24
CA ALA A 48 5.75 2.78 -1.52
C ALA A 48 6.42 3.04 -2.87
N GLN A 49 5.64 3.37 -3.91
CA GLN A 49 6.22 3.71 -5.21
C GLN A 49 7.13 4.94 -5.09
N GLU A 50 6.70 6.00 -4.42
CA GLU A 50 7.51 7.20 -4.19
C GLU A 50 8.80 6.88 -3.42
N ILE A 51 8.73 6.00 -2.41
CA ILE A 51 9.92 5.51 -1.68
C ILE A 51 10.86 4.72 -2.60
N ASN A 52 10.33 3.82 -3.43
CA ASN A 52 11.13 3.01 -4.35
C ASN A 52 11.83 3.89 -5.40
N GLU A 53 11.14 4.90 -5.93
CA GLU A 53 11.75 5.87 -6.84
C GLU A 53 12.90 6.64 -6.17
N LEU A 54 12.74 7.05 -4.91
CA LEU A 54 13.80 7.72 -4.15
C LEU A 54 15.00 6.80 -3.91
N LEU A 55 14.78 5.54 -3.55
CA LEU A 55 15.84 4.55 -3.34
C LEU A 55 16.61 4.29 -4.64
N ASN A 56 15.91 4.10 -5.75
CA ASN A 56 16.53 3.84 -7.04
C ASN A 56 17.37 5.03 -7.53
N ARG A 57 16.88 6.27 -7.37
CA ARG A 57 17.67 7.47 -7.68
C ARG A 57 18.94 7.59 -6.83
N ARG A 58 18.86 7.23 -5.53
CA ARG A 58 20.05 7.21 -4.67
C ARG A 58 21.04 6.14 -5.13
N ASN A 59 20.59 4.92 -5.41
CA ASN A 59 21.46 3.85 -5.89
C ASN A 59 22.17 4.19 -7.20
N THR A 60 21.53 4.93 -8.11
CA THR A 60 22.21 5.43 -9.33
C THR A 60 23.28 6.47 -9.03
N HIS A 61 23.11 7.28 -7.98
CA HIS A 61 24.05 8.35 -7.64
C HIS A 61 25.32 7.85 -6.93
N TRP A 62 25.27 6.67 -6.30
CA TRP A 62 26.44 6.01 -5.70
C TRP A 62 27.21 5.11 -6.68
N ARG A 63 26.64 4.82 -7.86
CA ARG A 63 27.24 3.97 -8.90
C ARG A 63 28.05 4.75 -9.95
N HIS A 64 28.17 6.07 -9.79
CA HIS A 64 29.01 6.96 -10.60
C HIS A 64 30.13 7.55 -9.76
#